data_AF-A0AAW6NG61-F1
#
_entry.id   AF-A0AAW6NG61-F1
#
_cell.length_a   1.000
_cell.length_b   1.000
_cell.length_c   1.000
_cell.angle_alpha   90.00
_cell.angle_beta   90.00
_cell.angle_gamma   90.00
#
_symmetry.space_group_name_H-M   'P 1'
#
loop_
_entity.id
_entity.type
_entity.pdbx_description
1 polymer ?
#
loop_
_entity_poly.entity_id
_entity_poly.type
_entity_poly.pdbx_seq_one_letter_code
_entity_poly.pdbx_strand_id
1 'polypeptide(L)'
;MPKGFWTTAYIAAVVAINWLFVVVPMVPILGTMFPPVMLVVGLVFVFRDFAQREIGHWVVIAMLVAGGISYFMSAPVVAVASVTAFLISEAIDWAVYTFTRKPLSQRILFSSAVAVPVDTIVFLHMVGFFDWTAVALVSAAKMLGALGFWVVLRNREATGVAA
;
A
#
# COMPACT_ATOMS: atom_id res chain seq x y z
N MET A 1 -18.26 -2.46 14.71
CA MET A 1 -17.41 -3.57 14.21
C MET A 1 -16.62 -4.12 15.39
N PRO A 2 -16.35 -5.44 15.46
CA PRO A 2 -15.54 -6.02 16.52
C PRO A 2 -14.11 -5.47 16.48
N LYS A 3 -13.47 -5.34 17.65
CA LYS A 3 -12.07 -4.91 17.76
C LYS A 3 -11.15 -5.92 17.05
N GLY A 4 -10.27 -5.44 16.18
CA GLY A 4 -9.29 -6.22 15.41
C GLY A 4 -9.73 -6.59 13.99
N PHE A 5 -10.94 -6.19 13.55
CA PHE A 5 -11.46 -6.57 12.23
C PHE A 5 -10.60 -6.00 11.10
N TRP A 6 -10.24 -4.72 11.17
CA TRP A 6 -9.45 -4.06 10.12
C TRP A 6 -8.01 -4.53 10.10
N THR A 7 -7.45 -4.78 11.27
CA THR A 7 -6.12 -5.37 11.42
C THR A 7 -6.05 -6.76 10.76
N THR A 8 -7.06 -7.61 11.01
CA THR A 8 -7.12 -8.95 10.41
C THR A 8 -7.34 -8.87 8.90
N ALA A 9 -8.23 -7.97 8.44
CA ALA A 9 -8.45 -7.73 7.03
C ALA A 9 -7.18 -7.23 6.32
N TYR A 10 -6.39 -6.36 6.96
CA TYR A 10 -5.11 -5.89 6.45
C TYR A 10 -4.10 -7.05 6.30
N ILE A 11 -3.93 -7.88 7.34
CA ILE A 11 -3.05 -9.06 7.27
C ILE A 11 -3.48 -9.98 6.12
N ALA A 12 -4.77 -10.29 6.03
CA ALA A 12 -5.32 -11.12 4.97
C ALA A 12 -5.10 -10.50 3.58
N ALA A 13 -5.27 -9.18 3.42
CA ALA A 13 -5.05 -8.48 2.17
C ALA A 13 -3.59 -8.55 1.72
N VAL A 14 -2.63 -8.33 2.62
CA VAL A 14 -1.19 -8.44 2.33
C VAL A 14 -0.83 -9.85 1.89
N VAL A 15 -1.29 -10.87 2.63
CA VAL A 15 -1.03 -12.28 2.28
C VAL A 15 -1.67 -12.64 0.93
N ALA A 16 -2.92 -12.24 0.69
CA ALA A 16 -3.62 -12.49 -0.55
C ALA A 16 -2.89 -11.85 -1.76
N ILE A 17 -2.39 -10.63 -1.61
CA ILE A 17 -1.68 -9.92 -2.69
C ILE A 17 -0.31 -10.51 -2.95
N ASN A 18 0.45 -10.86 -1.92
CA ASN A 18 1.72 -11.57 -2.08
C ASN A 18 1.53 -12.93 -2.77
N TRP A 19 0.42 -13.62 -2.48
CA TRP A 19 0.05 -14.83 -3.20
C TRP A 19 -0.37 -14.55 -4.66
N LEU A 20 -1.14 -13.48 -4.91
CA LEU A 20 -1.50 -13.07 -6.27
C LEU A 20 -0.29 -12.74 -7.13
N PHE A 21 0.79 -12.19 -6.57
CA PHE A 21 2.04 -11.97 -7.30
C PHE A 21 2.69 -13.27 -7.83
N VAL A 22 2.36 -14.41 -7.24
CA VAL A 22 2.83 -15.74 -7.70
C VAL A 22 1.89 -16.32 -8.76
N VAL A 23 0.58 -16.15 -8.58
CA VAL A 23 -0.43 -16.80 -9.44
C VAL A 23 -0.74 -16.00 -10.69
N VAL A 24 -0.71 -14.66 -10.60
CA VAL A 24 -1.08 -13.78 -11.71
C VAL A 24 0.16 -13.46 -12.53
N PRO A 25 0.21 -13.87 -13.81
CA PRO A 25 1.34 -13.57 -14.67
C PRO A 25 1.43 -12.08 -14.98
N MET A 26 2.66 -11.62 -15.22
CA MET A 26 2.91 -10.27 -15.71
C MET A 26 2.43 -10.15 -17.16
N VAL A 27 1.83 -9.01 -17.50
CA VAL A 27 1.30 -8.71 -18.83
C VAL A 27 2.20 -7.68 -19.50
N PRO A 28 2.60 -7.87 -20.77
CA PRO A 28 3.36 -6.88 -21.50
C PRO A 28 2.48 -5.65 -21.79
N ILE A 29 2.86 -4.49 -21.27
CA ILE A 29 2.19 -3.21 -21.47
C ILE A 29 3.25 -2.15 -21.79
N LEU A 30 3.08 -1.40 -22.88
CA LEU A 30 3.99 -0.32 -23.28
C LEU A 30 5.49 -0.73 -23.33
N GLY A 31 5.78 -1.98 -23.71
CA GLY A 31 7.15 -2.49 -23.80
C GLY A 31 7.78 -2.92 -22.47
N THR A 32 7.02 -2.90 -21.37
CA THR A 32 7.46 -3.36 -20.05
C THR A 32 6.54 -4.45 -19.50
N MET A 33 7.02 -5.20 -18.50
CA MET A 33 6.23 -6.24 -17.84
C MET A 33 5.46 -5.63 -16.68
N PHE A 34 4.14 -5.51 -16.83
CA PHE A 34 3.26 -4.94 -15.82
C PHE A 34 2.57 -6.06 -15.03
N PRO A 35 2.71 -6.11 -13.69
CA PRO A 35 1.94 -7.03 -12.87
C PRO A 35 0.52 -6.48 -12.63
N PRO A 36 -0.56 -7.12 -13.15
CA PRO A 36 -1.94 -6.63 -12.96
C PRO A 36 -2.36 -6.52 -11.50
N VAL A 37 -1.74 -7.33 -10.62
CA VAL A 37 -1.92 -7.30 -9.17
C VAL A 37 -1.71 -5.90 -8.58
N MET A 38 -0.88 -5.07 -9.21
CA MET A 38 -0.59 -3.70 -8.77
C MET A 38 -1.82 -2.79 -8.69
N LEU A 39 -2.86 -3.05 -9.51
CA LEU A 39 -4.13 -2.32 -9.43
C LEU A 39 -4.86 -2.59 -8.10
N VAL A 40 -4.67 -3.78 -7.53
CA VAL A 40 -5.31 -4.22 -6.29
C VAL A 40 -4.44 -3.91 -5.08
N VAL A 41 -3.12 -3.80 -5.24
CA VAL A 41 -2.18 -3.37 -4.19
C VAL A 41 -2.58 -2.03 -3.58
N GLY A 42 -3.14 -1.12 -4.38
CA GLY A 42 -3.71 0.15 -3.90
C GLY A 42 -4.70 -0.01 -2.74
N LEU A 43 -5.45 -1.12 -2.69
CA LEU A 43 -6.42 -1.41 -1.63
C LEU A 43 -5.75 -1.79 -0.30
N VAL A 44 -4.51 -2.30 -0.33
CA VAL A 44 -3.76 -2.64 0.90
C VAL A 44 -3.48 -1.38 1.70
N PHE A 45 -3.14 -0.28 1.05
CA PHE A 45 -2.93 1.00 1.72
C PHE A 45 -4.22 1.47 2.42
N VAL A 46 -5.39 1.24 1.80
CA VAL A 46 -6.69 1.55 2.42
C VAL A 46 -6.92 0.70 3.67
N PHE A 47 -6.68 -0.62 3.60
CA PHE A 47 -6.81 -1.50 4.76
C PHE A 47 -5.80 -1.17 5.86
N ARG A 48 -4.58 -0.78 5.49
CA ARG A 48 -3.54 -0.33 6.41
C ARG A 48 -3.99 0.90 7.17
N ASP A 49 -4.54 1.91 6.50
CA ASP A 49 -5.00 3.14 7.13
C ASP A 49 -6.15 2.85 8.13
N PHE A 50 -7.05 1.92 7.80
CA PHE A 50 -8.09 1.49 8.74
C PHE A 50 -7.52 0.70 9.93
N ALA A 51 -6.56 -0.19 9.70
CA ALA A 51 -5.86 -0.91 10.76
C ALA A 51 -5.09 0.07 11.67
N GLN A 52 -4.43 1.08 11.11
CA GLN A 52 -3.72 2.10 11.86
C GLN A 52 -4.66 2.95 12.72
N ARG A 53 -5.89 3.22 12.28
CA ARG A 53 -6.90 3.87 13.14
C ARG A 53 -7.38 2.98 14.28
N GLU A 54 -7.32 1.66 14.10
CA GLU A 54 -7.75 0.67 15.09
C GLU A 54 -6.68 0.38 16.14
N ILE A 55 -5.42 0.22 15.73
CA ILE A 55 -4.31 -0.22 16.59
C ILE A 55 -3.13 0.78 16.66
N GLY A 56 -3.21 1.93 15.99
CA GLY A 56 -2.14 2.94 15.97
C GLY A 56 -0.88 2.44 15.29
N HIS A 57 0.28 2.79 15.85
CA HIS A 57 1.61 2.42 15.33
C HIS A 57 1.88 0.90 15.39
N TRP A 58 1.07 0.13 16.12
CA TRP A 58 1.16 -1.33 16.15
C TRP A 58 0.83 -1.99 14.81
N VAL A 59 0.34 -1.23 13.82
CA VAL A 59 0.17 -1.68 12.42
C VAL A 59 1.47 -2.23 11.81
N VAL A 60 2.63 -1.75 12.26
CA VAL A 60 3.94 -2.30 11.86
C VAL A 60 4.07 -3.76 12.27
N ILE A 61 3.58 -4.16 13.45
CA ILE A 61 3.62 -5.57 13.87
C ILE A 61 2.68 -6.40 13.01
N ALA A 62 1.48 -5.90 12.70
CA ALA A 62 0.56 -6.59 11.80
C ALA A 62 1.17 -6.79 10.40
N MET A 63 1.90 -5.79 9.89
CA MET A 63 2.63 -5.87 8.63
C MET A 63 3.75 -6.92 8.69
N LEU A 64 4.54 -6.95 9.77
CA LEU A 64 5.60 -7.95 9.95
C LEU A 64 5.03 -9.37 10.06
N VAL A 65 3.92 -9.55 10.76
CA VAL A 65 3.21 -10.84 10.83
C VAL A 65 2.72 -11.25 9.44
N ALA A 66 2.10 -10.34 8.70
CA ALA A 66 1.64 -10.60 7.34
C ALA A 66 2.80 -10.94 6.39
N GLY A 67 3.93 -10.24 6.53
CA GLY A 67 5.17 -10.52 5.82
C GLY A 67 5.75 -11.89 6.15
N GLY A 68 5.77 -12.25 7.44
CA GLY A 68 6.20 -13.57 7.91
C GLY A 68 5.33 -14.70 7.34
N ILE A 69 4.00 -14.54 7.34
CA ILE A 69 3.09 -15.50 6.71
C ILE A 69 3.33 -15.57 5.20
N SER A 70 3.50 -14.41 4.56
CA SER A 70 3.75 -14.32 3.11
C SER A 70 5.07 -14.98 2.72
N TYR A 71 6.08 -14.97 3.58
CA TYR A 71 7.37 -15.62 3.32
C TYR A 71 7.23 -17.13 3.09
N PHE A 72 6.28 -17.78 3.78
CA PHE A 72 6.00 -19.21 3.60
C PHE A 72 5.01 -19.51 2.48
N MET A 73 4.13 -18.56 2.14
CA MET A 73 3.08 -18.76 1.13
C MET A 73 3.43 -18.25 -0.27
N SER A 74 4.36 -17.30 -0.38
CA SER A 74 4.77 -16.66 -1.63
C SER A 74 6.28 -16.80 -1.85
N ALA A 75 6.78 -16.30 -2.98
CA ALA A 75 8.22 -16.26 -3.19
C ALA A 75 8.89 -15.41 -2.09
N PRO A 76 9.91 -15.91 -1.36
CA PRO A 76 10.57 -15.19 -0.28
C PRO A 76 11.00 -13.77 -0.64
N VAL A 77 11.48 -13.58 -1.87
CA VAL A 77 11.90 -12.28 -2.41
C VAL A 77 10.74 -11.29 -2.47
N VAL A 78 9.54 -11.74 -2.87
CA VAL A 78 8.34 -10.88 -2.96
C VAL A 78 7.88 -10.47 -1.55
N ALA A 79 7.86 -11.40 -0.60
CA ALA A 79 7.49 -11.09 0.78
C ALA A 79 8.44 -10.07 1.41
N VAL A 80 9.75 -10.27 1.25
CA VAL A 80 10.78 -9.35 1.77
C VAL A 80 10.71 -7.98 1.06
N ALA A 81 10.50 -7.97 -0.26
CA ALA A 81 10.31 -6.72 -1.02
C ALA A 81 9.08 -5.95 -0.55
N SER A 82 7.93 -6.61 -0.41
CA SER A 82 6.68 -5.99 0.08
C SER A 82 6.84 -5.40 1.47
N VAL A 83 7.43 -6.14 2.42
CA VAL A 83 7.64 -5.64 3.79
C VAL A 83 8.58 -4.44 3.79
N THR A 84 9.68 -4.51 3.03
CA THR A 84 10.67 -3.42 2.97
C THR A 84 10.06 -2.16 2.37
N ALA A 85 9.34 -2.30 1.26
CA ALA A 85 8.68 -1.19 0.59
C ALA A 85 7.62 -0.54 1.50
N PHE A 86 6.77 -1.36 2.14
CA PHE A 86 5.77 -0.86 3.08
C PHE A 86 6.36 -0.19 4.33
N LEU A 87 7.47 -0.69 4.89
CA LEU A 87 8.14 -0.04 6.02
C LEU A 87 8.66 1.35 5.64
N ILE A 88 9.22 1.49 4.43
CA ILE A 88 9.69 2.78 3.93
C ILE A 88 8.52 3.72 3.69
N SER A 89 7.41 3.24 3.10
CA SER A 89 6.19 4.03 2.95
C SER A 89 5.63 4.50 4.28
N GLU A 90 5.61 3.64 5.30
CA GLU A 90 5.14 4.00 6.63
C GLU A 90 6.01 5.08 7.28
N ALA A 91 7.33 5.01 7.09
CA ALA A 91 8.25 6.04 7.58
C ALA A 91 8.03 7.39 6.87
N ILE A 92 7.79 7.38 5.55
CA ILE A 92 7.44 8.57 4.77
C ILE A 92 6.11 9.14 5.26
N ASP A 93 5.11 8.29 5.46
CA ASP A 93 3.80 8.70 5.94
C ASP A 93 3.92 9.33 7.33
N TRP A 94 4.62 8.67 8.25
CA TRP A 94 4.88 9.22 9.57
C TRP A 94 5.59 10.59 9.52
N ALA A 95 6.60 10.74 8.66
CA ALA A 95 7.28 12.02 8.47
C ALA A 95 6.33 13.10 7.93
N VAL A 96 5.58 12.82 6.87
CA VAL A 96 4.62 13.77 6.29
C VAL A 96 3.56 14.15 7.31
N TYR A 97 3.02 13.20 8.07
CA TYR A 97 1.99 13.48 9.08
C TYR A 97 2.52 14.28 10.27
N THR A 98 3.77 14.06 10.66
CA THR A 98 4.42 14.76 11.79
C THR A 98 4.79 16.19 11.43
N PHE A 99 5.37 16.41 10.25
CA PHE A 99 5.85 17.73 9.84
C PHE A 99 4.77 18.60 9.18
N THR A 100 3.76 17.99 8.56
CA THR A 100 2.75 18.74 7.81
C THR A 100 1.52 19.00 8.67
N ARG A 101 1.32 20.22 9.18
CA ARG A 101 0.12 20.62 9.97
C ARG A 101 -1.13 20.89 9.11
N LYS A 102 -1.31 20.19 8.00
CA LYS A 102 -2.42 20.39 7.04
C LYS A 102 -3.70 19.61 7.42
N PRO A 103 -4.86 19.85 6.76
CA PRO A 103 -6.04 19.00 6.90
C PRO A 103 -5.73 17.54 6.52
N LEU A 104 -6.42 16.58 7.14
CA LEU A 104 -6.17 15.14 6.98
C LEU A 104 -6.23 14.69 5.51
N SER A 105 -7.21 15.18 4.75
CA SER A 105 -7.35 14.92 3.31
C SER A 105 -6.16 15.41 2.46
N GLN A 106 -5.53 16.52 2.82
CA GLN A 106 -4.31 17.00 2.13
C GLN A 106 -3.09 16.17 2.52
N ARG A 107 -2.96 15.78 3.79
CA ARG A 107 -1.84 14.94 4.24
C ARG A 107 -1.82 13.61 3.49
N ILE A 108 -2.97 12.95 3.33
CA ILE A 108 -3.10 11.69 2.58
C ILE A 108 -2.59 11.83 1.14
N LEU A 109 -2.96 12.92 0.45
CA LEU A 109 -2.50 13.17 -0.92
C LEU A 109 -0.98 13.38 -0.99
N PHE A 110 -0.43 14.23 -0.12
CA PHE A 110 1.02 14.47 -0.08
C PHE A 110 1.81 13.21 0.30
N SER A 111 1.32 12.46 1.29
CA SER A 111 1.87 11.16 1.68
C SER A 111 1.92 10.22 0.49
N SER A 112 0.76 10.00 -0.15
CA SER A 112 0.63 9.06 -1.25
C SER A 112 1.47 9.46 -2.46
N ALA A 113 1.60 10.76 -2.73
CA ALA A 113 2.40 11.27 -3.83
C ALA A 113 3.90 10.96 -3.70
N VAL A 114 4.41 10.81 -2.47
CA VAL A 114 5.82 10.48 -2.21
C VAL A 114 6.00 8.99 -1.89
N ALA A 115 5.13 8.44 -1.05
CA ALA A 115 5.20 7.05 -0.60
C ALA A 115 5.00 6.06 -1.75
N VAL A 116 4.07 6.32 -2.69
CA VAL A 116 3.76 5.39 -3.79
C VAL A 116 4.92 5.24 -4.79
N PRO A 117 5.54 6.33 -5.29
CA PRO A 117 6.72 6.19 -6.14
C PRO A 117 7.89 5.50 -5.43
N VAL A 118 8.17 5.86 -4.17
CA VAL A 118 9.28 5.26 -3.42
C VAL A 118 9.03 3.77 -3.17
N ASP A 119 7.83 3.39 -2.73
CA ASP A 119 7.39 2.00 -2.56
C ASP A 119 7.59 1.20 -3.85
N THR A 120 7.16 1.76 -4.97
CA THR A 120 7.22 1.11 -6.28
C THR A 120 8.66 0.93 -6.74
N ILE A 121 9.51 1.93 -6.56
CA ILE A 121 10.94 1.85 -6.89
C ILE A 121 11.60 0.75 -6.06
N VAL A 122 11.40 0.76 -4.74
CA VAL A 122 12.01 -0.24 -3.83
C VAL A 122 11.52 -1.64 -4.19
N PHE A 123 10.21 -1.83 -4.36
CA PHE A 123 9.64 -3.12 -4.67
C PHE A 123 10.16 -3.68 -6.01
N LEU A 124 10.07 -2.90 -7.10
CA LEU A 124 10.51 -3.36 -8.42
C LEU A 124 12.02 -3.62 -8.47
N HIS A 125 12.81 -2.83 -7.74
CA HIS A 125 14.25 -3.03 -7.63
C HIS A 125 14.57 -4.35 -6.91
N MET A 126 13.89 -4.66 -5.82
CA MET A 126 14.13 -5.89 -5.05
C MET A 126 13.65 -7.16 -5.76
N VAL A 127 12.58 -7.08 -6.54
CA VAL A 127 12.08 -8.23 -7.33
C VAL A 127 12.84 -8.39 -8.66
N GLY A 128 13.72 -7.44 -9.02
CA GLY A 128 14.58 -7.53 -10.21
C GLY A 128 13.91 -7.12 -11.52
N PHE A 129 12.75 -6.47 -11.47
CA PHE A 129 11.99 -5.98 -12.64
C PHE A 129 11.99 -4.45 -12.70
N PHE A 130 13.12 -3.83 -12.36
CA PHE A 130 13.22 -2.38 -12.37
C PHE A 130 13.23 -1.84 -13.80
N ASP A 131 12.23 -1.01 -14.10
CA ASP A 131 12.12 -0.26 -15.34
C ASP A 131 11.40 1.06 -15.05
N TRP A 132 11.87 2.16 -15.63
CA TRP A 132 11.28 3.49 -15.38
C TRP A 132 9.84 3.58 -15.91
N THR A 133 9.52 2.88 -16.99
CA THR A 133 8.16 2.80 -17.53
C THR A 133 7.25 2.02 -16.57
N ALA A 134 7.74 0.90 -16.03
CA ALA A 134 7.06 0.13 -15.00
C ALA A 134 6.84 0.97 -13.73
N VAL A 135 7.85 1.72 -13.27
CA VAL A 135 7.72 2.61 -12.10
C VAL A 135 6.60 3.63 -12.32
N ALA A 136 6.55 4.27 -13.49
CA ALA A 136 5.50 5.24 -13.80
C ALA A 136 4.11 4.58 -13.86
N LEU A 137 3.98 3.46 -14.56
CA LEU A 137 2.71 2.73 -14.70
C LEU A 137 2.19 2.20 -13.37
N VAL A 138 3.06 1.57 -12.59
CA VAL A 138 2.69 0.97 -11.29
C VAL A 138 2.38 2.07 -10.27
N SER A 139 3.17 3.15 -10.25
CA SER A 139 2.87 4.30 -9.40
C SER A 139 1.52 4.91 -9.75
N ALA A 140 1.22 5.09 -11.04
CA ALA A 140 -0.07 5.60 -11.50
C ALA A 140 -1.23 4.67 -11.10
N ALA A 141 -1.07 3.36 -11.30
CA ALA A 141 -2.05 2.34 -10.90
C ALA A 141 -2.35 2.39 -9.40
N LYS A 142 -1.32 2.47 -8.56
CA LYS A 142 -1.49 2.59 -7.10
C LYS A 142 -2.11 3.92 -6.70
N MET A 143 -1.73 5.02 -7.36
CA MET A 143 -2.30 6.34 -7.11
C MET A 143 -3.78 6.42 -7.44
N LEU A 144 -4.30 5.67 -8.42
CA LEU A 144 -5.74 5.58 -8.67
C LEU A 144 -6.50 5.04 -7.45
N GLY A 145 -5.93 4.05 -6.76
CA GLY A 145 -6.47 3.54 -5.50
C GLY A 145 -6.49 4.60 -4.39
N ALA A 146 -5.37 5.32 -4.23
CA ALA A 146 -5.27 6.42 -3.27
C ALA A 146 -6.24 7.57 -3.56
N LEU A 147 -6.41 7.93 -4.83
CA LEU A 147 -7.37 8.94 -5.28
C LEU A 147 -8.81 8.50 -5.03
N GLY A 148 -9.15 7.25 -5.32
CA GLY A 148 -10.46 6.68 -5.01
C GLY A 148 -10.79 6.78 -3.52
N PHE A 149 -9.84 6.41 -2.66
CA PHE A 149 -9.98 6.55 -1.21
C PHE A 149 -10.13 8.01 -0.77
N TRP A 150 -9.33 8.92 -1.33
CA TRP A 150 -9.43 10.35 -1.05
C TRP A 150 -10.80 10.92 -1.42
N VAL A 151 -11.39 10.54 -2.56
CA VAL A 151 -12.73 10.97 -2.96
C VAL A 151 -13.77 10.50 -1.94
N VAL A 152 -13.72 9.24 -1.53
CA VAL A 152 -14.64 8.69 -0.51
C VAL A 152 -14.52 9.46 0.79
N LEU A 153 -13.30 9.73 1.25
CA LEU A 153 -13.07 10.44 2.50
C LEU A 153 -13.52 11.90 2.43
N ARG A 154 -13.19 12.60 1.34
CA ARG A 154 -13.63 13.97 1.08
C ARG A 154 -15.15 14.10 1.09
N ASN A 155 -15.86 13.13 0.52
CA ASN A 155 -17.32 13.09 0.52
C ASN A 155 -17.90 12.88 1.94
N ARG A 156 -17.16 12.20 2.84
CA ARG A 156 -17.55 12.03 4.25
C ARG A 156 -17.24 13.25 5.11
N GLU A 157 -16.14 13.95 4.83
CA GLU A 157 -15.84 15.26 5.43
C GLU A 157 -16.88 16.31 5.03
N ALA A 158 -17.30 16.32 3.76
CA ALA A 158 -18.31 17.24 3.25
C ALA A 158 -19.74 16.98 3.78
N THR A 159 -20.04 15.77 4.25
CA THR A 159 -21.35 15.39 4.81
C THR A 159 -21.43 15.52 6.33
N GLY A 160 -20.38 15.98 7.02
CA GLY A 160 -20.40 16.25 8.46
C GLY A 160 -20.51 15.01 9.36
N VAL A 161 -20.35 13.79 8.82
CA VAL A 161 -20.45 12.52 9.56
C VAL A 161 -19.17 12.21 10.36
N ALA A 162 -18.13 13.03 10.21
CA ALA A 162 -16.85 12.91 10.91
C ALA A 162 -16.68 14.00 11.98
N ALA A 163 -17.67 14.16 12.86
CA ALA A 163 -17.56 14.91 14.11
C ALA A 163 -17.68 13.96 15.30
#